data_AF-A0A4Y8L8L3-F1
#
_entry.id   AF-A0A4Y8L8L3-F1
#
_cell.length_a   1.000
_cell.length_b   1.000
_cell.length_c   1.000
_cell.angle_alpha   90.00
_cell.angle_beta   90.00
_cell.angle_gamma   90.00
#
_symmetry.space_group_name_H-M   'P 1'
#
loop_
_entity.id
_entity.type
_entity.pdbx_description
1 polymer ?
#
loop_
_entity_poly.entity_id
_entity_poly.type
_entity_poly.pdbx_seq_one_letter_code
_entity_poly.pdbx_strand_id
1 'polypeptide(L)'
;MSCSDSKTIKVENAQIIDGNNNITGFIKVIENSYNIKSITIGTSEGSEIGVETTIEFKVLKDCSMYAFEEQSTYLLPKDKNGNVIRDDQNDSVKMTPQYLDDYNLINSSIGNRPKVTFIYMSPNNETQKNILENISSFEILVKTKKKEIPKELSPDSNKTSSSEWDKVLDSYEKYIDQYAKLYKKAQAGDMSAMTEYASMLEKANDLSSKLNGAKSDMSAAQIARFTKLQAKLISAVQ
;
A
#
# COMPACT_ATOMS: atom_id res chain seq x y z
N MET A 1 -11.42 -28.38 26.34
CA MET A 1 -10.74 -28.15 25.04
C MET A 1 -10.11 -26.77 25.11
N SER A 2 -8.79 -26.68 25.00
CA SER A 2 -8.08 -25.39 24.94
C SER A 2 -8.45 -24.71 23.62
N CYS A 3 -9.08 -23.54 23.68
CA CYS A 3 -9.19 -22.66 22.53
C CYS A 3 -7.76 -22.27 22.13
N SER A 4 -7.46 -22.32 20.83
CA SER A 4 -6.15 -21.92 20.34
C SER A 4 -6.10 -20.41 20.25
N ASP A 5 -5.25 -19.77 21.05
CA ASP A 5 -5.10 -18.29 21.09
C ASP A 5 -4.47 -17.74 19.80
N SER A 6 -3.99 -18.62 18.91
CA SER A 6 -3.52 -18.26 17.59
C SER A 6 -3.60 -19.41 16.60
N LYS A 7 -3.72 -19.08 15.32
CA LYS A 7 -3.63 -20.01 14.20
C LYS A 7 -2.66 -19.47 13.17
N THR A 8 -1.76 -20.32 12.73
CA THR A 8 -0.94 -20.04 11.54
C THR A 8 -1.62 -20.63 10.32
N ILE A 9 -1.89 -19.80 9.31
CA ILE A 9 -2.39 -20.24 8.01
C ILE A 9 -1.30 -20.07 6.97
N LYS A 10 -1.26 -20.96 5.98
CA LYS A 10 -0.45 -20.76 4.78
C LYS A 10 -1.33 -20.29 3.64
N VAL A 11 -0.98 -19.16 3.03
CA VAL A 11 -1.75 -18.56 1.94
C VAL A 11 -0.87 -18.47 0.71
N GLU A 12 -1.18 -19.30 -0.29
CA GLU A 12 -0.40 -19.38 -1.53
C GLU A 12 -0.90 -18.39 -2.60
N ASN A 13 -2.14 -17.91 -2.49
CA ASN A 13 -2.80 -17.09 -3.52
C ASN A 13 -3.74 -16.03 -2.91
N ALA A 14 -3.21 -15.13 -2.09
CA ALA A 14 -4.01 -14.01 -1.57
C ALA A 14 -4.48 -13.12 -2.75
N GLN A 15 -5.78 -12.94 -2.88
CA GLN A 15 -6.38 -12.09 -3.90
C GLN A 15 -6.53 -10.67 -3.36
N ILE A 16 -6.27 -9.69 -4.22
CA ILE A 16 -6.47 -8.28 -3.91
C ILE A 16 -7.43 -7.73 -4.94
N ILE A 17 -8.64 -7.36 -4.53
CA ILE A 17 -9.68 -6.86 -5.43
C ILE A 17 -10.02 -5.40 -5.15
N ASP A 18 -10.45 -4.67 -6.18
CA ASP A 18 -10.99 -3.32 -6.01
C ASP A 18 -12.46 -3.35 -5.58
N GLY A 19 -13.04 -2.17 -5.31
CA GLY A 19 -14.47 -2.04 -4.97
C GLY A 19 -15.44 -2.50 -6.07
N ASN A 20 -14.97 -2.81 -7.27
CA ASN A 20 -15.72 -3.36 -8.40
C ASN A 20 -15.40 -4.85 -8.64
N ASN A 21 -14.75 -5.52 -7.70
CA ASN A 21 -14.32 -6.92 -7.77
C ASN A 21 -13.29 -7.25 -8.87
N ASN A 22 -12.53 -6.26 -9.36
CA ASN A 22 -11.43 -6.53 -10.28
C ASN A 22 -10.17 -6.90 -9.51
N ILE A 23 -9.46 -7.94 -9.97
CA ILE A 23 -8.14 -8.28 -9.43
C ILE A 23 -7.17 -7.13 -9.71
N THR A 24 -6.50 -6.68 -8.66
CA THR A 24 -5.63 -5.51 -8.69
C THR A 24 -4.16 -5.91 -8.69
N GLY A 25 -3.35 -5.20 -9.49
CA GLY A 25 -1.92 -5.48 -9.64
C GLY A 25 -1.00 -4.41 -9.06
N PHE A 26 -1.50 -3.56 -8.15
CA PHE A 26 -0.72 -2.44 -7.59
C PHE A 26 0.00 -2.78 -6.28
N ILE A 27 -0.51 -3.76 -5.54
CA ILE A 27 0.16 -4.34 -4.37
C ILE A 27 0.14 -5.87 -4.50
N LYS A 28 1.05 -6.55 -3.81
CA LYS A 28 1.00 -7.99 -3.60
C LYS A 28 1.34 -8.32 -2.17
N VAL A 29 0.86 -9.46 -1.69
CA VAL A 29 1.28 -9.98 -0.39
C VAL A 29 2.61 -10.72 -0.56
N ILE A 30 3.52 -10.60 0.42
CA ILE A 30 4.91 -11.08 0.30
C ILE A 30 5.12 -12.43 0.98
N GLU A 31 4.48 -12.63 2.11
CA GLU A 31 4.61 -13.84 2.91
C GLU A 31 3.63 -14.91 2.45
N ASN A 32 3.88 -16.15 2.84
CA ASN A 32 2.97 -17.27 2.56
C ASN A 32 2.45 -17.91 3.85
N SER A 33 2.78 -17.35 5.01
CA SER A 33 2.42 -17.88 6.32
C SER A 33 2.08 -16.72 7.26
N TYR A 34 0.86 -16.72 7.79
CA TYR A 34 0.33 -15.64 8.61
C TYR A 34 -0.17 -16.16 9.94
N ASN A 35 0.21 -15.50 11.03
CA ASN A 35 -0.33 -15.77 12.34
C ASN A 35 -1.56 -14.87 12.57
N ILE A 36 -2.71 -15.49 12.81
CA ILE A 36 -3.93 -14.86 13.26
C ILE A 36 -4.08 -15.20 14.73
N LYS A 37 -4.20 -14.20 15.60
CA LYS A 37 -4.29 -14.42 17.04
C LYS A 37 -5.50 -13.75 17.64
N SER A 38 -6.03 -14.34 18.70
CA SER A 38 -7.02 -13.69 19.55
C SER A 38 -6.37 -12.50 20.26
N ILE A 39 -7.14 -11.43 20.40
CA ILE A 39 -6.78 -10.26 21.19
C ILE A 39 -7.88 -9.95 22.19
N THR A 40 -7.48 -9.35 23.31
CA THR A 40 -8.36 -8.77 24.32
C THR A 40 -7.88 -7.35 24.58
N ILE A 41 -8.74 -6.37 24.39
CA ILE A 41 -8.45 -4.95 24.59
C ILE A 41 -9.25 -4.48 25.80
N GLY A 42 -8.55 -3.97 26.82
CA GLY A 42 -9.21 -3.34 27.96
C GLY A 42 -9.78 -1.98 27.56
N THR A 43 -11.05 -1.74 27.85
CA THR A 43 -11.74 -0.46 27.63
C THR A 43 -12.27 0.07 28.96
N SER A 44 -12.72 1.33 28.98
CA SER A 44 -13.38 1.90 30.16
C SER A 44 -14.67 1.17 30.55
N GLU A 45 -15.27 0.43 29.62
CA GLU A 45 -16.54 -0.29 29.79
C GLU A 45 -16.34 -1.79 30.03
N GLY A 46 -15.09 -2.29 30.00
CA GLY A 46 -14.78 -3.69 30.25
C GLY A 46 -13.61 -4.20 29.41
N SER A 47 -13.82 -5.33 28.74
CA SER A 47 -12.83 -5.90 27.82
C SER A 47 -13.53 -6.28 26.54
N GLU A 48 -13.01 -5.80 25.43
CA GLU A 48 -13.42 -6.23 24.11
C GLU A 48 -12.49 -7.33 23.63
N ILE A 49 -13.01 -8.25 22.83
CA ILE A 49 -12.25 -9.36 22.28
C ILE A 49 -12.25 -9.26 20.76
N GLY A 50 -11.24 -9.81 20.12
CA GLY A 50 -11.14 -9.77 18.67
C GLY A 50 -10.10 -10.71 18.12
N VAL A 51 -9.85 -10.59 16.83
CA VAL A 51 -8.73 -11.26 16.16
C VAL A 51 -7.87 -10.22 15.47
N GLU A 52 -6.56 -10.46 15.44
CA GLU A 52 -5.64 -9.65 14.66
C GLU A 52 -4.67 -10.48 13.82
N THR A 53 -4.21 -9.88 12.73
CA THR A 53 -3.09 -10.40 11.93
C THR A 53 -2.36 -9.26 11.24
N THR A 54 -1.06 -9.41 11.04
CA THR A 54 -0.23 -8.41 10.34
C THR A 54 0.18 -8.94 8.99
N ILE A 55 -0.01 -8.12 7.96
CA ILE A 55 0.28 -8.46 6.58
C ILE A 55 1.35 -7.51 6.04
N GLU A 56 2.46 -8.04 5.55
CA GLU A 56 3.45 -7.29 4.77
C GLU A 56 3.08 -7.31 3.28
N PHE A 57 2.90 -6.11 2.71
CA PHE A 57 2.65 -5.92 1.29
C PHE A 57 3.89 -5.45 0.56
N LYS A 58 3.98 -5.73 -0.75
CA LYS A 58 4.91 -5.07 -1.67
C LYS A 58 4.12 -4.21 -2.63
N VAL A 59 4.43 -2.93 -2.66
CA VAL A 59 3.90 -2.01 -3.67
C VAL A 59 4.58 -2.28 -5.01
N LEU A 60 3.77 -2.59 -6.01
CA LEU A 60 4.18 -2.87 -7.39
C LEU A 60 3.96 -1.67 -8.32
N LYS A 61 2.99 -0.80 -8.01
CA LYS A 61 2.66 0.39 -8.80
C LYS A 61 2.29 1.56 -7.89
N ASP A 62 2.72 2.76 -8.26
CA ASP A 62 2.36 4.01 -7.60
C ASP A 62 0.99 4.44 -8.13
N CYS A 63 0.05 4.62 -7.22
CA CYS A 63 -1.31 5.04 -7.52
C CYS A 63 -1.65 6.39 -6.88
N SER A 64 -0.66 7.11 -6.33
CA SER A 64 -0.80 8.45 -5.75
C SER A 64 -1.25 9.51 -6.75
N MET A 65 -1.19 9.21 -8.06
CA MET A 65 -1.73 10.07 -9.12
C MET A 65 -3.26 10.14 -9.14
N TYR A 66 -3.94 9.18 -8.52
CA TYR A 66 -5.39 9.15 -8.45
C TYR A 66 -5.84 9.84 -7.16
N ALA A 67 -6.54 10.96 -7.30
CA ALA A 67 -7.25 11.56 -6.18
C ALA A 67 -8.44 10.66 -5.81
N PHE A 68 -8.42 10.10 -4.61
CA PHE A 68 -9.54 9.35 -4.05
C PHE A 68 -10.17 10.16 -2.92
N GLU A 69 -11.49 10.27 -2.92
CA GLU A 69 -12.25 10.86 -1.82
C GLU A 69 -12.34 9.93 -0.63
N GLU A 70 -12.43 8.62 -0.90
CA GLU A 70 -12.53 7.59 0.13
C GLU A 70 -11.65 6.40 -0.26
N GLN A 71 -10.91 5.89 0.71
CA GLN A 71 -10.16 4.64 0.60
C GLN A 71 -10.47 3.80 1.83
N SER A 72 -10.81 2.53 1.61
CA SER A 72 -10.92 1.57 2.69
C SER A 72 -10.34 0.24 2.27
N THR A 73 -9.53 -0.35 3.15
CA THR A 73 -8.98 -1.68 2.95
C THR A 73 -9.58 -2.61 3.99
N TYR A 74 -9.96 -3.81 3.58
CA TYR A 74 -10.47 -4.85 4.46
C TYR A 74 -9.76 -6.16 4.17
N LEU A 75 -9.53 -6.96 5.21
CA LEU A 75 -9.19 -8.37 5.08
C LEU A 75 -10.44 -9.20 5.37
N LEU A 76 -10.83 -10.01 4.40
CA LEU A 76 -11.97 -10.93 4.45
C LEU A 76 -11.44 -12.34 4.72
N PRO A 77 -11.56 -12.88 5.95
CA PRO A 77 -11.15 -14.25 6.24
C PRO A 77 -12.05 -15.24 5.50
N LYS A 78 -11.44 -16.29 4.95
CA LYS A 78 -12.10 -17.31 4.12
C LYS A 78 -11.96 -18.69 4.74
N ASP A 79 -13.04 -19.47 4.70
CA ASP A 79 -13.03 -20.87 5.14
C ASP A 79 -12.27 -21.76 4.13
N LYS A 80 -12.14 -23.06 4.44
CA LYS A 80 -11.48 -24.05 3.56
C LYS A 80 -12.13 -24.24 2.18
N ASN A 81 -13.37 -23.79 2.03
CA ASN A 81 -14.13 -23.87 0.78
C ASN A 81 -14.05 -22.56 -0.03
N GLY A 82 -13.35 -21.54 0.47
CA GLY A 82 -13.25 -20.23 -0.16
C GLY A 82 -14.44 -19.30 0.12
N ASN A 83 -15.30 -19.63 1.09
CA ASN A 83 -16.40 -18.76 1.51
C ASN A 83 -15.94 -17.74 2.53
N VAL A 84 -16.46 -16.51 2.47
CA VAL A 84 -16.19 -15.49 3.50
C VAL A 84 -16.78 -15.95 4.82
N ILE A 85 -15.98 -15.94 5.88
CA ILE A 85 -16.43 -16.25 7.24
C ILE A 85 -17.40 -15.16 7.69
N ARG A 86 -18.48 -15.60 8.35
CA ARG A 86 -19.52 -14.73 8.87
C ARG A 86 -19.60 -14.81 10.39
N ASP A 87 -20.08 -13.73 11.00
CA ASP A 87 -20.43 -13.72 12.42
C ASP A 87 -21.80 -14.35 12.67
N ASP A 88 -22.22 -14.34 13.93
CA ASP A 88 -23.49 -14.89 14.40
C ASP A 88 -24.72 -14.14 13.87
N GLN A 89 -24.55 -12.90 13.40
CA GLN A 89 -25.58 -12.10 12.73
C GLN A 89 -25.62 -12.38 11.22
N ASN A 90 -24.80 -13.32 10.73
CA ASN A 90 -24.65 -13.66 9.32
C ASN A 90 -24.01 -12.52 8.49
N ASP A 91 -23.39 -11.55 9.16
CA ASP A 91 -22.61 -10.49 8.53
C ASP A 91 -21.21 -10.99 8.20
N SER A 92 -20.65 -10.48 7.10
CA SER A 92 -19.29 -10.85 6.71
C SER A 92 -18.29 -10.25 7.68
N VAL A 93 -17.43 -11.11 8.26
CA VAL A 93 -16.30 -10.66 9.06
C VAL A 93 -15.38 -9.83 8.16
N LYS A 94 -15.17 -8.56 8.53
CA LYS A 94 -14.33 -7.60 7.82
C LYS A 94 -13.29 -7.08 8.79
N MET A 95 -12.06 -7.60 8.71
CA MET A 95 -10.97 -7.07 9.51
C MET A 95 -10.51 -5.74 8.90
N THR A 96 -10.36 -4.72 9.72
CA THR A 96 -9.98 -3.36 9.33
C THR A 96 -8.56 -3.03 9.80
N PRO A 97 -7.81 -2.17 9.10
CA PRO A 97 -6.53 -1.70 9.60
C PRO A 97 -6.66 -1.06 10.99
N GLN A 98 -5.72 -1.39 11.88
CA GLN A 98 -5.70 -0.90 13.26
C GLN A 98 -5.46 0.61 13.32
N TYR A 99 -4.58 1.13 12.45
CA TYR A 99 -4.21 2.54 12.43
C TYR A 99 -4.74 3.23 11.18
N LEU A 100 -5.14 4.50 11.31
CA LEU A 100 -5.70 5.30 10.21
C LEU A 100 -4.74 5.44 9.02
N ASP A 101 -3.43 5.53 9.28
CA ASP A 101 -2.42 5.64 8.23
C ASP A 101 -2.31 4.37 7.37
N ASP A 102 -2.65 3.21 7.93
CA ASP A 102 -2.62 1.92 7.24
C ASP A 102 -3.78 1.76 6.22
N TYR A 103 -4.80 2.62 6.29
CA TYR A 103 -5.88 2.63 5.29
C TYR A 103 -5.40 3.09 3.91
N ASN A 104 -4.25 3.79 3.85
CA ASN A 104 -3.70 4.40 2.64
C ASN A 104 -2.61 3.55 1.94
N LEU A 105 -2.83 2.24 1.82
CA LEU A 105 -1.93 1.34 1.08
C LEU A 105 -1.64 1.80 -0.36
N ILE A 106 -2.61 2.47 -1.00
CA ILE A 106 -2.52 2.93 -2.40
C ILE A 106 -1.54 4.10 -2.57
N ASN A 107 -1.34 4.91 -1.53
CA ASN A 107 -0.44 6.07 -1.56
C ASN A 107 1.01 5.71 -1.16
N SER A 108 1.27 4.43 -0.88
CA SER A 108 2.61 3.98 -0.54
C SER A 108 3.53 4.04 -1.77
N SER A 109 4.76 4.51 -1.59
CA SER A 109 5.77 4.57 -2.66
C SER A 109 6.14 3.17 -3.17
N ILE A 110 6.44 3.07 -4.46
CA ILE A 110 6.96 1.83 -5.06
C ILE A 110 8.23 1.41 -4.32
N GLY A 111 8.35 0.11 -4.03
CA GLY A 111 9.47 -0.45 -3.29
C GLY A 111 9.26 -0.44 -1.77
N ASN A 112 8.30 0.32 -1.25
CA ASN A 112 7.90 0.22 0.16
C ASN A 112 7.27 -1.14 0.46
N ARG A 113 7.45 -1.54 1.72
CA ARG A 113 6.92 -2.77 2.30
C ARG A 113 6.02 -2.46 3.50
N PRO A 114 4.85 -1.84 3.28
CA PRO A 114 3.98 -1.49 4.39
C PRO A 114 3.51 -2.77 5.09
N LYS A 115 3.58 -2.72 6.42
CA LYS A 115 3.05 -3.76 7.31
C LYS A 115 1.77 -3.21 7.90
N VAL A 116 0.65 -3.87 7.62
CA VAL A 116 -0.66 -3.45 8.13
C VAL A 116 -1.18 -4.50 9.07
N THR A 117 -1.53 -4.07 10.29
CA THR A 117 -2.24 -4.93 11.25
C THR A 117 -3.73 -4.77 11.02
N PHE A 118 -4.40 -5.86 10.65
CA PHE A 118 -5.85 -5.93 10.53
C PHE A 118 -6.44 -6.48 11.83
N ILE A 119 -7.50 -5.85 12.30
CA ILE A 119 -8.24 -6.22 13.51
C ILE A 119 -9.72 -6.42 13.19
N TYR A 120 -10.36 -7.37 13.86
CA TYR A 120 -11.82 -7.45 13.94
C TYR A 120 -12.23 -7.64 15.39
N MET A 121 -12.95 -6.65 15.92
CA MET A 121 -13.53 -6.73 17.26
C MET A 121 -14.76 -7.64 17.18
N SER A 122 -14.66 -8.79 17.84
CA SER A 122 -15.67 -9.84 17.78
C SER A 122 -16.80 -9.53 18.77
N PRO A 123 -18.07 -9.72 18.37
CA PRO A 123 -19.21 -9.47 19.26
C PRO A 123 -19.26 -10.44 20.44
N ASN A 124 -18.64 -11.62 20.30
CA ASN A 124 -18.59 -12.66 21.32
C ASN A 124 -17.46 -13.68 21.07
N ASN A 125 -17.22 -14.52 22.08
CA ASN A 125 -16.20 -15.57 22.05
C ASN A 125 -16.45 -16.61 20.96
N GLU A 126 -17.72 -16.89 20.62
CA GLU A 126 -18.08 -17.87 19.60
C GLU A 126 -17.66 -17.40 18.21
N THR A 127 -17.90 -16.13 17.87
CA THR A 127 -17.45 -15.52 16.62
C THR A 127 -15.92 -15.49 16.53
N GLN A 128 -15.24 -15.06 17.58
CA GLN A 128 -13.77 -15.06 17.64
C GLN A 128 -13.19 -16.47 17.40
N LYS A 129 -13.76 -17.47 18.08
CA LYS A 129 -13.37 -18.87 17.94
C LYS A 129 -13.66 -19.41 16.55
N ASN A 130 -14.84 -19.11 15.98
CA ASN A 130 -15.22 -19.52 14.63
C ASN A 130 -14.20 -19.02 13.59
N ILE A 131 -13.78 -17.75 13.69
CA ILE A 131 -12.76 -17.19 12.80
C ILE A 131 -11.45 -17.97 12.93
N LEU A 132 -10.95 -18.13 14.17
CA LEU A 132 -9.69 -18.84 14.41
C LEU A 132 -9.75 -20.30 13.95
N GLU A 133 -10.83 -21.03 14.21
CA GLU A 133 -10.92 -22.44 13.84
C GLU A 133 -11.07 -22.64 12.32
N ASN A 134 -11.83 -21.78 11.64
CA ASN A 134 -12.23 -22.03 10.25
C ASN A 134 -11.42 -21.27 9.21
N ILE A 135 -10.68 -20.21 9.58
CA ILE A 135 -9.87 -19.47 8.61
C ILE A 135 -8.83 -20.38 7.96
N SER A 136 -8.81 -20.40 6.63
CA SER A 136 -7.84 -21.13 5.82
C SER A 136 -7.05 -20.22 4.88
N SER A 137 -7.67 -19.12 4.47
CA SER A 137 -7.13 -18.12 3.55
C SER A 137 -7.82 -16.78 3.80
N PHE A 138 -7.47 -15.76 3.02
CA PHE A 138 -8.14 -14.47 3.06
C PHE A 138 -8.13 -13.79 1.69
N GLU A 139 -8.98 -12.78 1.56
CA GLU A 139 -9.05 -11.87 0.42
C GLU A 139 -8.89 -10.43 0.94
N ILE A 140 -8.09 -9.62 0.25
CA ILE A 140 -7.93 -8.20 0.56
C ILE A 140 -8.82 -7.39 -0.38
N LEU A 141 -9.78 -6.67 0.20
CA LEU A 141 -10.68 -5.79 -0.53
C LEU A 141 -10.23 -4.35 -0.35
N VAL A 142 -9.86 -3.69 -1.46
CA VAL A 142 -9.48 -2.29 -1.49
C VAL A 142 -10.57 -1.49 -2.19
N LYS A 143 -11.43 -0.83 -1.42
CA LYS A 143 -12.44 0.06 -1.96
C LYS A 143 -11.86 1.44 -2.15
N THR A 144 -12.07 1.99 -3.33
CA THR A 144 -11.70 3.35 -3.66
C THR A 144 -12.88 4.08 -4.26
N LYS A 145 -13.07 5.33 -3.85
CA LYS A 145 -13.99 6.25 -4.50
C LYS A 145 -13.15 7.35 -5.11
N LYS A 146 -13.12 7.43 -6.44
CA LYS A 146 -12.39 8.50 -7.14
C LYS A 146 -13.03 9.83 -6.81
N LYS A 147 -12.20 10.83 -6.53
CA LYS A 147 -12.62 12.23 -6.52
C LYS A 147 -13.02 12.60 -7.93
N GLU A 148 -14.28 12.92 -8.17
CA GLU A 148 -14.65 13.55 -9.43
C GLU A 148 -14.04 14.94 -9.42
N ILE A 149 -12.97 15.13 -10.19
CA ILE A 149 -12.38 16.45 -10.38
C ILE A 149 -13.31 17.18 -11.36
N PRO A 150 -14.01 18.26 -10.94
CA PRO A 150 -14.74 19.08 -11.89
C PRO A 150 -13.75 19.59 -12.93
N LYS A 151 -14.13 19.51 -14.21
CA LYS A 151 -13.26 19.83 -15.35
C LYS A 151 -12.81 21.31 -15.43
N GLU A 152 -13.09 22.11 -14.41
CA GLU A 152 -12.77 23.53 -14.31
C GLU A 152 -12.36 23.91 -12.87
N LEU A 153 -11.14 23.59 -12.45
CA LEU A 153 -10.50 24.29 -11.34
C LEU A 153 -9.00 24.39 -11.64
N SER A 154 -8.62 25.43 -12.37
CA SER A 154 -7.28 26.02 -12.27
C SER A 154 -7.23 26.82 -10.97
N PRO A 155 -6.39 26.48 -9.97
CA PRO A 155 -6.11 27.38 -8.87
C PRO A 155 -4.87 28.20 -9.23
N ASP A 156 -5.10 29.48 -9.47
CA ASP A 156 -4.07 30.50 -9.42
C ASP A 156 -3.82 30.79 -7.93
N SER A 157 -2.69 30.36 -7.39
CA SER A 157 -2.16 30.91 -6.13
C SER A 157 -0.65 30.72 -6.06
N ASN A 158 0.07 31.84 -6.21
CA ASN A 158 1.52 32.03 -6.05
C ASN A 158 2.43 31.08 -6.85
N LYS A 159 2.44 31.29 -8.17
CA LYS A 159 3.41 30.69 -9.09
C LYS A 159 4.84 31.13 -8.74
N THR A 160 5.61 30.23 -8.12
CA THR A 160 6.96 29.97 -8.62
C THR A 160 6.80 29.77 -10.13
N SER A 161 7.55 30.52 -10.94
CA SER A 161 7.30 30.56 -12.39
C SER A 161 7.30 29.14 -12.94
N SER A 162 6.41 28.81 -13.89
CA SER A 162 6.37 27.45 -14.47
C SER A 162 7.77 27.01 -14.95
N SER A 163 8.61 27.96 -15.36
CA SER A 163 10.01 27.74 -15.75
C SER A 163 10.91 27.15 -14.64
N GLU A 164 10.61 27.39 -13.37
CA GLU A 164 11.41 26.87 -12.25
C GLU A 164 11.13 25.38 -12.03
N TRP A 165 9.86 24.98 -12.07
CA TRP A 165 9.50 23.56 -12.00
C TRP A 165 10.01 22.77 -13.21
N ASP A 166 10.01 23.38 -14.40
CA ASP A 166 10.60 22.75 -15.58
C ASP A 166 12.11 22.48 -15.39
N LYS A 167 12.86 23.44 -14.81
CA LYS A 167 14.28 23.26 -14.48
C LYS A 167 14.53 22.20 -13.40
N VAL A 168 13.65 22.12 -12.40
CA VAL A 168 13.74 21.06 -11.38
C VAL A 168 13.50 19.69 -12.02
N LEU A 169 12.51 19.58 -12.91
CA LEU A 169 12.24 18.34 -13.65
C LEU A 169 13.36 17.98 -14.64
N ASP A 170 13.97 18.96 -15.30
CA ASP A 170 15.17 18.74 -16.13
C ASP A 170 16.34 18.18 -15.31
N SER A 171 16.53 18.72 -14.11
CA SER A 171 17.58 18.27 -13.19
C SER A 171 17.30 16.85 -12.70
N TYR A 172 16.04 16.55 -12.38
CA TYR A 172 15.58 15.21 -12.00
C TYR A 172 15.73 14.20 -13.15
N GLU A 173 15.46 14.60 -14.39
CA GLU A 173 15.66 13.75 -15.56
C GLU A 173 17.13 13.41 -15.81
N LYS A 174 18.02 14.41 -15.77
CA LYS A 174 19.47 14.19 -15.88
C LYS A 174 19.99 13.27 -14.78
N TYR A 175 19.42 13.41 -13.60
CA TYR A 175 19.74 12.56 -12.46
C TYR A 175 19.37 11.09 -12.71
N ILE A 176 18.15 10.84 -13.21
CA ILE A 176 17.68 9.51 -13.59
C ILE A 176 18.60 8.89 -14.66
N ASP A 177 19.04 9.69 -15.64
CA ASP A 177 19.96 9.22 -16.67
C ASP A 177 21.35 8.85 -16.12
N GLN A 178 21.85 9.59 -15.12
CA GLN A 178 23.10 9.26 -14.44
C GLN A 178 22.95 7.99 -13.59
N TYR A 179 21.83 7.86 -12.87
CA TYR A 179 21.51 6.68 -12.09
C TYR A 179 21.44 5.41 -12.96
N ALA A 180 20.76 5.49 -14.11
CA ALA A 180 20.69 4.39 -15.08
C ALA A 180 22.07 3.95 -15.61
N LYS A 181 23.00 4.91 -15.80
CA LYS A 181 24.38 4.61 -16.22
C LYS A 181 25.16 3.90 -15.11
N LEU A 182 25.04 4.36 -13.87
CA LEU A 182 25.71 3.73 -12.72
C LEU A 182 25.18 2.33 -12.46
N TYR A 183 23.86 2.12 -12.56
CA TYR A 183 23.26 0.79 -12.45
C TYR A 183 23.88 -0.20 -13.46
N LYS A 184 24.00 0.19 -14.73
CA LYS A 184 24.64 -0.65 -15.76
C LYS A 184 26.10 -0.96 -15.46
N LYS A 185 26.86 0.01 -14.93
CA LYS A 185 28.26 -0.20 -14.52
C LYS A 185 28.36 -1.13 -13.31
N ALA A 186 27.48 -0.95 -12.32
CA ALA A 186 27.39 -1.79 -11.14
C ALA A 186 27.05 -3.25 -11.53
N GLN A 187 26.11 -3.46 -12.46
CA GLN A 187 25.80 -4.78 -13.03
C GLN A 187 27.01 -5.41 -13.75
N ALA A 188 27.88 -4.59 -14.35
CA ALA A 188 29.13 -5.04 -14.95
C ALA A 188 30.28 -5.28 -13.93
N GLY A 189 30.01 -5.16 -12.62
CA GLY A 189 30.98 -5.43 -11.55
C GLY A 189 31.84 -4.23 -11.13
N ASP A 190 31.53 -3.01 -11.57
CA ASP A 190 32.23 -1.80 -11.14
C ASP A 190 31.86 -1.45 -9.68
N MET A 191 32.77 -1.76 -8.75
CA MET A 191 32.58 -1.52 -7.32
C MET A 191 32.44 -0.04 -6.96
N SER A 192 33.04 0.87 -7.75
CA SER A 192 32.88 2.31 -7.54
C SER A 192 31.45 2.75 -7.89
N ALA A 193 30.89 2.19 -8.97
CA ALA A 193 29.52 2.45 -9.38
C ALA A 193 28.49 1.84 -8.42
N MET A 194 28.77 0.71 -7.75
CA MET A 194 27.86 0.14 -6.74
C MET A 194 27.66 1.06 -5.53
N THR A 195 28.74 1.69 -5.05
CA THR A 195 28.69 2.60 -3.90
C THR A 195 27.97 3.90 -4.27
N GLU A 196 28.26 4.45 -5.44
CA GLU A 196 27.64 5.68 -5.95
C GLU A 196 26.16 5.48 -6.30
N TYR A 197 25.81 4.30 -6.83
CA TYR A 197 24.43 3.87 -7.10
C TYR A 197 23.55 3.87 -5.84
N ALA A 198 24.05 3.35 -4.72
CA ALA A 198 23.31 3.30 -3.46
C ALA A 198 23.04 4.71 -2.90
N SER A 199 24.05 5.59 -2.90
CA SER A 199 23.90 7.00 -2.49
C SER A 199 22.94 7.77 -3.39
N MET A 200 22.92 7.42 -4.69
CA MET A 200 21.98 8.05 -5.62
C MET A 200 20.54 7.56 -5.44
N LEU A 201 20.31 6.30 -5.11
CA LEU A 201 18.94 5.85 -4.84
C LEU A 201 18.29 6.62 -3.67
N GLU A 202 19.05 6.87 -2.60
CA GLU A 202 18.57 7.63 -1.45
C GLU A 202 18.21 9.08 -1.81
N LYS A 203 19.07 9.76 -2.57
CA LYS A 203 18.80 11.11 -3.09
C LYS A 203 17.64 11.15 -4.08
N ALA A 204 17.45 10.10 -4.88
CA ALA A 204 16.30 9.97 -5.76
C ALA A 204 14.98 9.93 -4.98
N ASN A 205 14.97 9.21 -3.86
CA ASN A 205 13.80 9.10 -2.98
C ASN A 205 13.51 10.41 -2.24
N ASP A 206 14.54 11.11 -1.76
CA ASP A 206 14.39 12.43 -1.12
C ASP A 206 13.86 13.48 -2.12
N LEU A 207 14.44 13.53 -3.32
CA LEU A 207 14.01 14.47 -4.36
C LEU A 207 12.61 14.15 -4.87
N SER A 208 12.28 12.86 -5.03
CA SER A 208 10.92 12.41 -5.36
C SER A 208 9.93 12.80 -4.27
N SER A 209 10.30 12.70 -2.99
CA SER A 209 9.43 13.10 -1.87
C SER A 209 9.19 14.61 -1.84
N LYS A 210 10.22 15.42 -2.06
CA LYS A 210 10.11 16.88 -2.16
C LYS A 210 9.24 17.32 -3.34
N LEU A 211 9.42 16.69 -4.50
CA LEU A 211 8.59 16.93 -5.68
C LEU A 211 7.14 16.48 -5.46
N ASN A 212 6.91 15.41 -4.71
CA ASN A 212 5.58 14.96 -4.36
C ASN A 212 4.84 15.95 -3.46
N GLY A 213 5.55 16.54 -2.48
CA GLY A 213 5.02 17.57 -1.59
C GLY A 213 4.71 18.90 -2.28
N ALA A 214 5.37 19.20 -3.40
CA ALA A 214 5.17 20.44 -4.16
C ALA A 214 4.21 20.30 -5.36
N LYS A 215 3.51 19.17 -5.49
CA LYS A 215 2.58 18.92 -6.61
C LYS A 215 1.46 19.96 -6.72
N SER A 216 1.04 20.59 -5.62
CA SER A 216 0.07 21.68 -5.62
C SER A 216 0.52 22.91 -6.40
N ASP A 217 1.84 23.08 -6.54
CA ASP A 217 2.46 24.27 -7.13
C ASP A 217 2.88 24.02 -8.58
N MET A 218 2.65 22.80 -9.09
CA MET A 218 3.00 22.35 -10.43
C MET A 218 1.78 22.36 -11.36
N SER A 219 2.01 22.65 -12.64
CA SER A 219 0.98 22.46 -13.67
C SER A 219 0.72 20.99 -13.95
N ALA A 220 -0.46 20.68 -14.51
CA ALA A 220 -0.81 19.31 -14.92
C ALA A 220 0.22 18.68 -15.88
N ALA A 221 0.81 19.47 -16.79
CA ALA A 221 1.85 19.00 -17.71
C ALA A 221 3.15 18.62 -16.97
N GLN A 222 3.51 19.38 -15.94
CA GLN A 222 4.68 19.14 -15.11
C GLN A 222 4.49 17.93 -14.21
N ILE A 223 3.29 17.75 -13.65
CA ILE A 223 2.92 16.54 -12.90
C ILE A 223 3.02 15.31 -13.81
N ALA A 224 2.46 15.38 -15.03
CA ALA A 224 2.55 14.29 -16.00
C ALA A 224 4.00 13.98 -16.41
N ARG A 225 4.84 15.00 -16.56
CA ARG A 225 6.28 14.85 -16.82
C ARG A 225 6.99 14.18 -15.65
N PHE A 226 6.72 14.61 -14.42
CA PHE A 226 7.26 14.00 -13.20
C PHE A 226 6.91 12.51 -13.11
N THR A 227 5.66 12.14 -13.36
CA THR A 227 5.22 10.73 -13.38
C THR A 227 5.97 9.90 -14.42
N LYS A 228 6.21 10.44 -15.62
CA LYS A 228 7.01 9.76 -16.66
C LYS A 228 8.46 9.55 -16.20
N LEU A 229 9.04 10.52 -15.50
CA LEU A 229 10.39 10.42 -14.96
C LEU A 229 10.49 9.36 -13.85
N GLN A 230 9.50 9.26 -12.97
CA GLN A 230 9.44 8.18 -11.98
C GLN A 230 9.35 6.79 -12.64
N ALA A 231 8.55 6.63 -13.70
CA ALA A 231 8.49 5.39 -14.47
C ALA A 231 9.82 5.04 -15.16
N LYS A 232 10.53 6.05 -15.69
CA LYS A 232 11.86 5.91 -16.28
C LYS A 232 12.90 5.42 -15.26
N LEU A 233 12.86 5.95 -14.03
CA LEU A 233 13.72 5.53 -12.93
C LEU A 233 13.56 4.04 -12.60
N ILE A 234 12.31 3.56 -12.52
CA ILE A 234 12.00 2.14 -12.22
C ILE A 234 12.48 1.23 -13.36
N SER A 235 12.26 1.66 -14.60
CA SER A 235 12.67 0.90 -15.78
C SER A 235 14.20 0.83 -15.93
N ALA A 236 14.94 1.76 -15.30
CA ALA A 236 16.39 1.80 -15.35
C ALA A 236 17.06 0.72 -14.47
N VAL A 237 16.31 0.08 -13.56
CA VAL A 237 16.82 -0.91 -12.59
C VAL A 237 16.19 -2.29 -12.74
N GLN A 238 15.46 -2.52 -13.82
CA GLN A 238 15.03 -3.84 -14.27
C GLN A 238 16.08 -4.41 -15.23
#